data_AF-A0A2I1HUW9-F1
#
_entry.id   AF-A0A2I1HUW9-F1
#
_cell.length_a   1.000
_cell.length_b   1.000
_cell.length_c   1.000
_cell.angle_alpha   90.00
_cell.angle_beta   90.00
_cell.angle_gamma   90.00
#
_symmetry.space_group_name_H-M   'P 1'
#
loop_
_entity.id
_entity.type
_entity.pdbx_description
1 polymer ?
#
loop_
_entity_poly.entity_id
_entity_poly.type
_entity_poly.pdbx_seq_one_letter_code
_entity_poly.pdbx_strand_id
1 'polypeptide(L)'
;MLIVILAFAHTMFVLLSNPRNIETKDSTYSGNATNPSTNETLNIALKSDFDPKSDNPFSSYYTAMMTAYFWLYGDWVQRDDFNFWAVDVFTLVASLFLVIVLQNMLIAFMSGIYEEAKIKGRQTLLRHRAIIIADYEALHHIHYWKHEPDPKHIYYFGQSKTIEEWNDSRKHNRGAIYKGFEEKSTFTKYIFKERSYDKRSIWVYEVNIKSEIEKIKFMKNDLNYNIEYLITKLEDSKNEMINNNDEINKKIEELKCFQ
;
A
#
# COMPACT_ATOMS: atom_id res chain seq x y z
N MET A 1 -13.73 4.20 22.97
CA MET A 1 -14.53 2.99 22.67
C MET A 1 -14.53 2.00 23.82
N LEU A 2 -13.38 1.44 24.24
CA LEU A 2 -13.34 0.38 25.26
C LEU A 2 -14.06 0.73 26.57
N ILE A 3 -13.82 1.92 27.13
CA ILE A 3 -14.50 2.39 28.36
C ILE A 3 -16.02 2.44 28.19
N VAL A 4 -16.50 2.86 27.02
CA VAL A 4 -17.93 2.97 26.71
C VAL A 4 -18.57 1.57 26.60
N ILE A 5 -17.86 0.62 25.98
CA ILE A 5 -18.27 -0.78 25.91
C ILE A 5 -18.36 -1.39 27.32
N LEU A 6 -17.36 -1.15 28.17
CA LEU A 6 -17.38 -1.63 29.56
C LEU A 6 -18.54 -1.04 30.37
N ALA A 7 -18.88 0.23 30.14
CA ALA A 7 -20.00 0.88 30.80
C ALA A 7 -21.34 0.25 30.40
N PHE A 8 -21.60 0.09 29.09
CA PHE A 8 -22.83 -0.56 28.62
C PHE A 8 -22.91 -2.04 28.99
N ALA A 9 -21.78 -2.76 28.95
CA ALA A 9 -21.70 -4.13 29.44
C ALA A 9 -22.09 -4.23 30.92
N HIS A 10 -21.60 -3.28 31.75
CA HIS A 10 -21.95 -3.23 33.15
C HIS A 10 -23.43 -2.92 33.37
N THR A 11 -23.99 -1.95 32.64
CA THR A 11 -25.43 -1.62 32.70
C THR A 11 -26.29 -2.84 32.33
N MET A 12 -25.98 -3.53 31.24
CA MET A 12 -26.73 -4.71 30.82
C MET A 12 -26.53 -5.90 31.76
N PHE A 13 -25.33 -6.09 32.31
CA PHE A 13 -25.08 -7.10 33.32
C PHE A 13 -25.96 -6.87 34.56
N VAL A 14 -26.03 -5.64 35.07
CA VAL A 14 -26.89 -5.31 36.21
C VAL A 14 -28.37 -5.53 35.86
N LEU A 15 -28.78 -5.19 34.63
CA LEU A 15 -30.17 -5.30 34.20
C LEU A 15 -30.62 -6.75 33.96
N LEU A 16 -29.76 -7.57 33.34
CA LEU A 16 -30.12 -8.89 32.80
C LEU A 16 -29.47 -10.06 33.53
N SER A 17 -28.56 -9.86 34.48
CA SER A 17 -27.88 -10.96 35.20
C SER A 17 -28.84 -11.89 35.96
N ASN A 18 -29.98 -11.37 36.41
CA ASN A 18 -30.98 -12.16 37.15
C ASN A 18 -32.40 -11.83 36.67
N PRO A 19 -32.84 -12.38 35.52
CA PRO A 19 -34.05 -11.97 34.83
C PRO A 19 -35.34 -12.54 35.45
N ARG A 20 -35.40 -12.78 36.77
CA ARG A 20 -36.56 -13.41 37.44
C ARG A 20 -37.91 -12.75 37.15
N ASN A 21 -37.90 -11.46 36.83
CA ASN A 21 -39.10 -10.66 36.55
C ASN A 21 -39.14 -10.13 35.11
N ILE A 22 -38.29 -10.65 34.21
CA ILE A 22 -38.22 -10.21 32.81
C ILE A 22 -38.76 -11.32 31.94
N GLU A 23 -39.78 -11.01 31.13
CA GLU A 23 -40.34 -11.95 30.17
C GLU A 23 -39.34 -12.21 29.03
N THR A 24 -39.22 -13.46 28.62
CA THR A 24 -38.45 -13.87 27.43
C THR A 24 -39.35 -13.88 26.20
N LYS A 25 -38.77 -13.66 25.03
CA LYS A 25 -39.48 -13.74 23.75
C LYS A 25 -39.58 -15.20 23.32
N ASP A 26 -40.72 -15.83 23.63
CA ASP A 26 -41.04 -17.15 23.12
C ASP A 26 -41.42 -17.06 21.63
N SER A 27 -40.47 -17.26 20.73
CA SER A 27 -40.76 -17.41 19.31
C SER A 27 -41.24 -18.83 19.02
N THR A 28 -42.44 -18.93 18.43
CA THR A 28 -42.99 -20.20 17.92
C THR A 28 -43.08 -20.08 16.41
N TYR A 29 -42.35 -20.93 15.70
CA TYR A 29 -42.40 -21.01 14.25
C TYR A 29 -43.20 -22.24 13.84
N SER A 30 -44.27 -22.06 13.09
CA SER A 30 -45.09 -23.16 12.59
C SER A 30 -45.15 -23.14 11.06
N GLY A 31 -45.05 -24.30 10.44
CA GLY A 31 -45.18 -24.46 9.00
C GLY A 31 -45.72 -25.84 8.63
N ASN A 32 -46.29 -25.93 7.44
CA ASN A 32 -46.83 -27.18 6.93
C ASN A 32 -45.89 -27.70 5.84
N ALA A 33 -45.39 -28.91 6.01
CA ALA A 33 -44.65 -29.63 4.98
C ALA A 33 -45.60 -30.58 4.25
N THR A 34 -45.84 -30.32 2.97
CA THR A 34 -46.63 -31.22 2.12
C THR A 34 -45.71 -32.21 1.42
N ASN A 35 -46.01 -33.50 1.50
CA ASN A 35 -45.33 -34.50 0.68
C ASN A 35 -45.88 -34.45 -0.76
N PRO A 36 -45.05 -34.12 -1.79
CA PRO A 36 -45.54 -33.97 -3.15
C PRO A 36 -46.03 -35.27 -3.79
N SER A 37 -45.68 -36.44 -3.23
CA SER A 37 -46.09 -37.75 -3.77
C SER A 37 -47.34 -38.33 -3.12
N THR A 38 -47.63 -38.01 -1.85
CA THR A 38 -48.79 -38.55 -1.11
C THR A 38 -49.85 -37.51 -0.76
N ASN A 39 -49.59 -36.21 -1.02
CA ASN A 39 -50.43 -35.07 -0.61
C ASN A 39 -50.73 -34.99 0.90
N GLU A 40 -50.00 -35.73 1.72
CA GLU A 40 -50.10 -35.66 3.17
C GLU A 40 -49.39 -34.39 3.67
N THR A 41 -50.03 -33.72 4.64
CA THR A 41 -49.53 -32.50 5.27
C THR A 41 -49.03 -32.82 6.66
N LEU A 42 -47.76 -32.48 6.94
CA LEU A 42 -47.18 -32.59 8.25
C LEU A 42 -47.02 -31.19 8.84
N ASN A 43 -47.73 -30.92 9.94
CA ASN A 43 -47.63 -29.65 10.65
C ASN A 43 -46.44 -29.71 11.61
N ILE A 44 -45.45 -28.86 11.36
CA ILE A 44 -44.25 -28.74 12.20
C ILE A 44 -44.42 -27.46 13.01
N ALA A 45 -44.35 -27.58 14.34
CA ALA A 45 -44.22 -26.45 15.24
C ALA A 45 -42.87 -26.53 15.95
N LEU A 46 -42.03 -25.51 15.76
CA LEU A 46 -40.75 -25.32 16.43
C LEU A 46 -40.93 -24.23 17.48
N LYS A 47 -40.52 -24.52 18.71
CA LYS A 47 -40.48 -23.53 19.79
C LYS A 47 -39.02 -23.26 20.14
N SER A 48 -38.66 -21.99 20.32
CA SER A 48 -37.35 -21.62 20.87
C SER A 48 -37.22 -22.16 22.30
N ASP A 49 -36.11 -22.85 22.59
CA ASP A 49 -35.77 -23.41 23.90
C ASP A 49 -34.69 -22.56 24.56
N PHE A 50 -34.97 -21.27 24.73
CA PHE A 50 -34.06 -20.34 25.40
C PHE A 50 -34.28 -20.39 26.92
N ASP A 51 -33.27 -20.81 27.68
CA ASP A 51 -33.29 -20.73 29.15
C ASP A 51 -32.54 -19.47 29.63
N PRO A 52 -33.23 -18.48 30.21
CA PRO A 52 -32.60 -17.24 30.68
C PRO A 52 -31.61 -17.43 31.84
N LYS A 53 -31.50 -18.63 32.44
CA LYS A 53 -30.44 -18.96 33.40
C LYS A 53 -29.15 -19.46 32.75
N SER A 54 -29.23 -20.31 31.72
CA SER A 54 -28.06 -20.89 31.08
C SER A 54 -27.62 -20.12 29.83
N ASP A 55 -28.57 -19.67 29.02
CA ASP A 55 -28.32 -19.18 27.67
C ASP A 55 -28.18 -17.66 27.64
N ASN A 56 -28.41 -17.00 28.78
CA ASN A 56 -28.31 -15.56 28.92
C ASN A 56 -26.84 -15.09 28.79
N PRO A 57 -26.51 -14.31 27.74
CA PRO A 57 -25.16 -13.79 27.54
C PRO A 57 -24.72 -12.79 28.62
N PHE A 58 -25.67 -12.22 29.38
CA PHE A 58 -25.43 -11.25 30.45
C PHE A 58 -25.43 -11.86 31.85
N SER A 59 -25.43 -13.19 31.96
CA SER A 59 -25.36 -13.92 33.24
C SER A 59 -24.05 -13.69 34.01
N SER A 60 -22.94 -13.46 33.31
CA SER A 60 -21.64 -13.12 33.89
C SER A 60 -21.10 -11.80 33.31
N TYR A 61 -20.29 -11.07 34.09
CA TYR A 61 -19.73 -9.80 33.62
C TYR A 61 -18.77 -9.99 32.42
N TYR A 62 -18.04 -11.10 32.39
CA TYR A 62 -17.13 -11.41 31.28
C TYR A 62 -17.89 -11.66 29.97
N THR A 63 -18.94 -12.46 30.02
CA THR A 63 -19.79 -12.72 28.83
C THR A 63 -20.54 -11.46 28.41
N ALA A 64 -21.02 -10.66 29.36
CA ALA A 64 -21.63 -9.36 29.08
C ALA A 64 -20.68 -8.40 28.34
N MET A 65 -19.39 -8.39 28.72
CA MET A 65 -18.37 -7.59 28.02
C MET A 65 -18.17 -8.08 26.59
N MET A 66 -18.09 -9.40 26.37
CA MET A 66 -17.96 -9.98 25.03
C MET A 66 -19.19 -9.67 24.16
N THR A 67 -20.39 -9.79 24.71
CA THR A 67 -21.63 -9.48 23.97
C THR A 67 -21.73 -8.00 23.63
N ALA A 68 -21.41 -7.10 24.57
CA ALA A 68 -21.36 -5.66 24.30
C ALA A 68 -20.28 -5.27 23.29
N TYR A 69 -19.19 -6.04 23.19
CA TYR A 69 -18.21 -5.89 22.12
C TYR A 69 -18.79 -6.29 20.76
N PHE A 70 -19.56 -7.39 20.69
CA PHE A 70 -20.19 -7.84 19.44
C PHE A 70 -21.27 -6.89 18.91
N TRP A 71 -21.81 -6.00 19.74
CA TRP A 71 -22.69 -4.92 19.31
C TRP A 71 -22.06 -4.02 18.23
N LEU A 72 -20.72 -3.92 18.20
CA LEU A 72 -20.00 -3.18 17.15
C LEU A 72 -20.23 -3.76 15.75
N TYR A 73 -20.52 -5.06 15.67
CA TYR A 73 -20.81 -5.77 14.42
C TYR A 73 -22.32 -5.83 14.11
N GLY A 74 -23.15 -5.26 14.99
CA GLY A 74 -24.60 -5.26 14.84
C GLY A 74 -25.29 -6.52 15.36
N ASP A 75 -24.60 -7.34 16.16
CA ASP A 75 -25.20 -8.50 16.81
C ASP A 75 -25.83 -8.10 18.15
N TRP A 76 -27.17 -8.16 18.25
CA TRP A 76 -27.94 -7.64 19.37
C TRP A 76 -28.80 -8.72 20.04
N VAL A 77 -28.16 -9.85 20.39
CA VAL A 77 -28.79 -11.04 21.00
C VAL A 77 -29.80 -10.71 22.11
N GLN A 78 -29.51 -9.76 23.01
CA GLN A 78 -30.46 -9.43 24.08
C GLN A 78 -31.80 -8.88 23.61
N ARG A 79 -31.83 -8.18 22.47
CA ARG A 79 -33.07 -7.62 21.93
C ARG A 79 -33.97 -8.73 21.42
N ASP A 80 -33.39 -9.81 20.93
CA ASP A 80 -34.13 -10.90 20.31
C ASP A 80 -34.66 -11.90 21.36
N ASP A 81 -33.97 -12.02 22.50
CA ASP A 81 -34.32 -12.97 23.56
C ASP A 81 -35.16 -12.38 24.70
N PHE A 82 -34.98 -11.09 25.05
CA PHE A 82 -35.66 -10.45 26.18
C PHE A 82 -36.79 -9.50 25.74
N ASN A 83 -37.95 -9.64 26.36
CA ASN A 83 -39.11 -8.75 26.16
C ASN A 83 -39.14 -7.67 27.24
N PHE A 84 -38.21 -6.71 27.16
CA PHE A 84 -38.14 -5.60 28.12
C PHE A 84 -37.81 -4.27 27.46
N TRP A 85 -38.67 -3.26 27.67
CA TRP A 85 -38.54 -1.95 27.03
C TRP A 85 -37.19 -1.26 27.29
N ALA A 86 -36.60 -1.45 28.48
CA ALA A 86 -35.32 -0.83 28.79
C ALA A 86 -34.18 -1.40 27.96
N VAL A 87 -34.25 -2.70 27.59
CA VAL A 87 -33.27 -3.33 26.71
C VAL A 87 -33.27 -2.65 25.34
N ASP A 88 -34.46 -2.37 24.80
CA ASP A 88 -34.60 -1.66 23.52
C ASP A 88 -34.02 -0.23 23.60
N VAL A 89 -34.32 0.51 24.67
CA VAL A 89 -33.83 1.88 24.87
C VAL A 89 -32.31 1.92 24.99
N PHE A 90 -31.72 1.08 25.84
CA PHE A 90 -30.26 1.06 26.01
C PHE A 90 -29.55 0.57 24.75
N THR A 91 -30.13 -0.39 24.02
CA THR A 91 -29.60 -0.86 22.74
C THR A 91 -29.61 0.24 21.68
N LEU A 92 -30.68 1.03 21.59
CA LEU A 92 -30.76 2.19 20.68
C LEU A 92 -29.70 3.24 21.04
N VAL A 93 -29.63 3.62 22.32
CA VAL A 93 -28.65 4.60 22.81
C VAL A 93 -27.22 4.12 22.54
N ALA A 94 -26.92 2.85 22.83
CA ALA A 94 -25.61 2.26 22.58
C ALA A 94 -25.26 2.25 21.08
N SER A 95 -26.22 1.92 20.20
CA SER A 95 -26.01 1.96 18.75
C SER A 95 -25.68 3.38 18.25
N LEU A 96 -26.42 4.38 18.71
CA LEU A 96 -26.16 5.80 18.37
C LEU A 96 -24.75 6.22 18.81
N PHE A 97 -24.33 5.89 20.03
CA PHE A 97 -23.02 6.30 20.52
C PHE A 97 -21.86 5.49 19.93
N LEU A 98 -21.95 4.15 19.95
CA LEU A 98 -20.87 3.26 19.52
C LEU A 98 -20.68 3.29 18.01
N VAL A 99 -21.76 3.12 17.25
CA VAL A 99 -21.70 2.97 15.79
C VAL A 99 -21.70 4.34 15.13
N ILE A 100 -22.64 5.23 15.48
CA ILE A 100 -22.78 6.50 14.75
C ILE A 100 -21.74 7.53 15.22
N VAL A 101 -21.54 7.73 16.53
CA VAL A 101 -20.61 8.78 16.99
C VAL A 101 -19.17 8.28 16.99
N LEU A 102 -18.86 7.21 17.73
CA LEU A 102 -17.48 6.80 17.96
C LEU A 102 -16.81 6.24 16.70
N GLN A 103 -17.52 5.45 15.89
CA GLN A 103 -16.93 4.91 14.66
C GLN A 103 -16.67 6.01 13.63
N ASN A 104 -17.61 6.95 13.44
CA ASN A 104 -17.39 8.08 12.52
C ASN A 104 -16.29 9.02 13.02
N MET A 105 -16.17 9.23 14.33
CA MET A 105 -15.07 10.00 14.91
C MET A 105 -13.71 9.28 14.73
N LEU A 106 -13.67 7.96 14.87
CA LEU A 106 -12.47 7.15 14.62
C LEU A 106 -12.05 7.25 13.14
N ILE A 107 -13.01 7.15 12.21
CA ILE A 107 -12.74 7.29 10.77
C ILE A 107 -12.20 8.69 10.48
N ALA A 108 -12.85 9.74 10.95
CA ALA A 108 -12.40 11.12 10.73
C ALA A 108 -10.99 11.37 11.30
N PHE A 109 -10.71 10.85 12.51
CA PHE A 109 -9.40 10.93 13.13
C PHE A 109 -8.33 10.18 12.33
N MET A 110 -8.61 8.94 11.91
CA MET A 110 -7.69 8.15 11.10
C MET A 110 -7.44 8.80 9.74
N SER A 111 -8.47 9.35 9.09
CA SER A 111 -8.33 10.08 7.83
C SER A 111 -7.46 11.33 7.98
N GLY A 112 -7.67 12.13 9.02
CA GLY A 112 -6.86 13.33 9.27
C GLY A 112 -5.38 13.01 9.54
N ILE A 113 -5.10 12.02 10.39
CA ILE A 113 -3.72 11.59 10.66
C ILE A 113 -3.11 10.92 9.43
N TYR A 114 -3.88 10.16 8.65
CA TYR A 114 -3.38 9.46 7.47
C TYR A 114 -2.82 10.44 6.42
N GLU A 115 -3.46 11.59 6.20
CA GLU A 115 -2.95 12.60 5.27
C GLU A 115 -1.61 13.18 5.72
N GLU A 116 -1.47 13.51 7.01
CA GLU A 116 -0.22 14.00 7.56
C GLU A 116 0.89 12.92 7.52
N ALA A 117 0.52 11.68 7.87
CA ALA A 117 1.39 10.53 7.84
C ALA A 117 1.80 10.14 6.41
N LYS A 118 0.99 10.39 5.39
CA LYS A 118 1.36 10.14 3.99
C LYS A 118 2.52 11.04 3.54
N ILE A 119 2.50 12.31 3.94
CA ILE A 119 3.53 13.28 3.59
C ILE A 119 4.85 12.95 4.30
N LYS A 120 4.81 12.76 5.62
CA LYS A 120 6.01 12.43 6.43
C LYS A 120 6.46 10.97 6.28
N GLY A 121 5.53 10.09 5.93
CA GLY A 121 5.72 8.64 5.90
C GLY A 121 6.71 8.19 4.85
N ARG A 122 6.77 8.84 3.68
CA ARG A 122 7.78 8.50 2.65
C ARG A 122 9.19 8.75 3.17
N GLN A 123 9.42 9.87 3.84
CA GLN A 123 10.74 10.19 4.40
C GLN A 123 11.10 9.25 5.55
N THR A 124 10.16 8.98 6.46
CA THR A 124 10.35 8.01 7.56
C THR A 124 10.61 6.60 7.04
N LEU A 125 9.89 6.17 6.00
CA LEU A 125 10.07 4.88 5.35
C LEU A 125 11.47 4.75 4.75
N LEU A 126 11.92 5.74 3.98
CA LEU A 126 13.26 5.74 3.38
C LEU A 126 14.35 5.73 4.47
N ARG A 127 14.18 6.51 5.53
CA ARG A 127 15.09 6.51 6.67
C ARG A 127 15.12 5.15 7.37
N HIS A 128 13.96 4.53 7.60
CA HIS A 128 13.87 3.22 8.24
C HIS A 128 14.52 2.13 7.38
N ARG A 129 14.30 2.16 6.05
CA ARG A 129 14.99 1.26 5.11
C ARG A 129 16.52 1.44 5.16
N ALA A 130 17.00 2.69 5.16
CA ALA A 130 18.43 2.96 5.26
C ALA A 130 19.02 2.45 6.58
N ILE A 131 18.29 2.59 7.70
CA ILE A 131 18.71 2.03 9.00
C ILE A 131 18.80 0.51 8.93
N ILE A 132 17.78 -0.19 8.43
CA ILE A 132 17.80 -1.66 8.31
C ILE A 132 18.96 -2.12 7.44
N ILE A 133 19.24 -1.44 6.33
CA ILE A 133 20.38 -1.77 5.45
C ILE A 133 21.69 -1.58 6.20
N ALA A 134 21.88 -0.44 6.88
CA ALA A 134 23.09 -0.17 7.64
C ALA A 134 23.29 -1.17 8.79
N ASP A 135 22.22 -1.54 9.50
CA ASP A 135 22.24 -2.55 10.55
C ASP A 135 22.59 -3.93 9.99
N TYR A 136 22.01 -4.30 8.84
CA TYR A 136 22.32 -5.54 8.14
C TYR A 136 23.79 -5.57 7.68
N GLU A 137 24.29 -4.51 7.05
CA GLU A 137 25.68 -4.40 6.61
C GLU A 137 26.64 -4.47 7.79
N ALA A 138 26.37 -3.73 8.87
CA ALA A 138 27.17 -3.76 10.09
C ALA A 138 27.27 -5.17 10.69
N LEU A 139 26.18 -5.94 10.70
CA LEU A 139 26.17 -7.31 11.20
C LEU A 139 26.79 -8.31 10.22
N HIS A 140 26.56 -8.14 8.92
CA HIS A 140 27.04 -9.04 7.86
C HIS A 140 28.56 -8.97 7.69
N HIS A 141 29.17 -7.78 7.82
CA HIS A 141 30.62 -7.60 7.75
C HIS A 141 31.38 -8.25 8.92
N ILE A 142 30.71 -8.56 10.05
CA ILE A 142 31.37 -9.17 11.22
C ILE A 142 31.56 -10.67 11.05
N HIS A 143 30.75 -11.37 10.24
CA HIS A 143 30.69 -12.84 10.30
C HIS A 143 31.13 -13.61 9.04
N TYR A 144 31.06 -13.07 7.81
CA TYR A 144 31.17 -13.94 6.63
C TYR A 144 32.08 -13.48 5.49
N TRP A 145 32.71 -12.29 5.52
CA TRP A 145 33.62 -11.85 4.45
C TRP A 145 34.85 -11.12 5.03
N LYS A 146 36.02 -11.27 4.39
CA LYS A 146 37.18 -10.39 4.68
C LYS A 146 36.79 -8.96 4.33
N HIS A 147 36.91 -7.99 5.23
CA HIS A 147 36.68 -6.58 4.92
C HIS A 147 37.32 -6.23 3.56
N GLU A 148 36.49 -5.76 2.62
CA GLU A 148 37.04 -5.07 1.45
C GLU A 148 37.86 -3.89 1.99
N PRO A 149 39.12 -3.73 1.55
CA PRO A 149 39.94 -2.64 2.04
C PRO A 149 39.25 -1.33 1.69
N ASP A 150 39.00 -0.49 2.70
CA ASP A 150 38.51 0.86 2.49
C ASP A 150 39.33 1.49 1.35
N PRO A 151 38.69 2.04 0.29
CA PRO A 151 39.42 2.61 -0.81
C PRO A 151 40.25 3.78 -0.28
N LYS A 152 41.56 3.55 -0.08
CA LYS A 152 42.51 4.56 0.39
C LYS A 152 42.53 5.80 -0.51
N HIS A 153 42.13 5.66 -1.77
CA HIS A 153 42.15 6.71 -2.77
C HIS A 153 40.91 6.63 -3.64
N ILE A 154 40.24 7.77 -3.82
CA ILE A 154 39.19 7.95 -4.82
C ILE A 154 39.91 8.28 -6.14
N TYR A 155 39.86 7.38 -7.11
CA TYR A 155 40.41 7.64 -8.44
C TYR A 155 39.35 8.35 -9.30
N TYR A 156 39.64 9.59 -9.71
CA TYR A 156 38.82 10.35 -10.65
C TYR A 156 39.51 10.36 -12.01
N PHE A 157 38.87 9.77 -13.02
CA PHE A 157 39.30 9.91 -14.42
C PHE A 157 38.86 11.28 -14.94
N GLY A 158 39.68 12.31 -14.69
CA GLY A 158 39.52 13.63 -15.30
C GLY A 158 40.23 13.70 -16.65
N GLN A 159 39.61 14.37 -17.64
CA GLN A 159 40.33 14.75 -18.85
C GLN A 159 41.50 15.66 -18.47
N SER A 160 42.70 15.43 -19.00
CA SER A 160 43.93 16.10 -18.51
C SER A 160 43.85 17.63 -18.62
N LYS A 161 43.15 18.13 -19.65
CA LYS A 161 42.99 19.57 -19.90
C LYS A 161 42.31 20.29 -18.74
N THR A 162 41.29 19.69 -18.15
CA THR A 162 40.56 20.25 -17.00
C THR A 162 41.38 20.21 -15.71
N ILE A 163 42.35 19.30 -15.61
CA ILE A 163 43.27 19.18 -14.45
C ILE A 163 44.40 20.20 -14.55
N GLU A 164 44.97 20.42 -15.73
CA GLU A 164 45.98 21.46 -15.94
C GLU A 164 45.43 22.86 -15.68
N GLU A 165 44.25 23.17 -16.22
CA GLU A 165 43.55 24.44 -15.97
C GLU A 165 43.23 24.63 -14.49
N TRP A 166 42.80 23.57 -13.78
CA TRP A 166 42.58 23.61 -12.33
C TRP A 166 43.87 23.83 -11.55
N ASN A 167 44.96 23.15 -11.91
CA ASN A 167 46.25 23.25 -11.22
C ASN A 167 46.86 24.64 -11.39
N ASP A 168 46.80 25.21 -12.60
CA ASP A 168 47.26 26.58 -12.86
C ASP A 168 46.44 27.62 -12.10
N SER A 169 45.11 27.44 -12.01
CA SER A 169 44.24 28.34 -11.23
C SER A 169 44.56 28.34 -9.72
N ARG A 170 45.25 27.30 -9.23
CA ARG A 170 45.53 27.08 -7.80
C ARG A 170 47.00 27.16 -7.42
N LYS A 171 47.92 27.44 -8.37
CA LYS A 171 49.37 27.59 -8.12
C LYS A 171 49.73 28.52 -6.96
N HIS A 172 48.89 29.53 -6.69
CA HIS A 172 49.10 30.51 -5.62
C HIS A 172 48.26 30.28 -4.35
N ASN A 173 47.40 29.24 -4.32
CA ASN A 173 46.42 29.05 -3.25
C ASN A 173 46.58 27.68 -2.55
N ARG A 174 47.34 27.66 -1.45
CA ARG A 174 47.67 26.46 -0.65
C ARG A 174 46.54 25.98 0.30
N GLY A 175 45.29 26.30 -0.01
CA GLY A 175 44.13 25.90 0.81
C GLY A 175 43.63 24.49 0.53
N ALA A 176 42.94 23.88 1.51
CA ALA A 176 42.27 22.59 1.33
C ALA A 176 41.30 22.61 0.13
N ILE A 177 41.17 21.48 -0.57
CA ILE A 177 40.45 21.36 -1.86
C ILE A 177 38.98 21.81 -1.77
N TYR A 178 38.35 21.65 -0.61
CA TYR A 178 36.96 22.00 -0.35
C TYR A 178 36.74 23.47 0.07
N LYS A 179 37.80 24.24 0.34
CA LYS A 179 37.70 25.60 0.87
C LYS A 179 37.20 26.54 -0.23
N GLY A 180 35.94 26.98 -0.13
CA GLY A 180 35.22 27.79 -1.13
C GLY A 180 34.15 27.04 -1.94
N PHE A 181 34.08 25.70 -1.84
CA PHE A 181 32.96 24.93 -2.40
C PHE A 181 31.72 24.97 -1.50
N GLU A 182 31.90 25.13 -0.18
CA GLU A 182 30.80 25.26 0.79
C GLU A 182 29.88 26.44 0.44
N GLU A 183 30.44 27.60 0.07
CA GLU A 183 29.67 28.80 -0.33
C GLU A 183 28.91 28.63 -1.65
N LYS A 184 29.38 27.78 -2.58
CA LYS A 184 28.70 27.55 -3.87
C LYS A 184 27.65 26.44 -3.82
N SER A 185 27.64 25.62 -2.77
CA SER A 185 26.77 24.44 -2.68
C SER A 185 25.29 24.75 -2.41
N THR A 186 24.96 25.99 -2.08
CA THR A 186 23.60 26.39 -1.67
C THR A 186 22.61 26.62 -2.82
N PHE A 187 23.04 26.64 -4.10
CA PHE A 187 22.14 27.05 -5.20
C PHE A 187 22.03 26.12 -6.42
N THR A 188 22.76 25.03 -6.51
CA THR A 188 22.62 24.16 -7.68
C THR A 188 21.57 23.09 -7.42
N LYS A 189 20.31 23.40 -7.76
CA LYS A 189 19.23 22.41 -7.89
C LYS A 189 19.58 21.49 -9.07
N TYR A 190 20.41 20.49 -8.82
CA TYR A 190 20.65 19.43 -9.79
C TYR A 190 19.31 18.74 -10.02
N ILE A 191 18.76 18.88 -11.22
CA ILE A 191 17.69 18.01 -11.71
C ILE A 191 18.33 16.64 -11.82
N PHE A 192 18.21 15.84 -10.76
CA PHE A 192 18.70 14.47 -10.75
C PHE A 192 17.85 13.71 -11.76
N LYS A 193 18.36 13.53 -12.97
CA LYS A 193 17.79 12.61 -13.94
C LYS A 193 18.15 11.22 -13.44
N GLU A 194 17.18 10.56 -12.80
CA GLU A 194 17.31 9.18 -12.35
C GLU A 194 17.77 8.34 -13.54
N ARG A 195 19.04 7.90 -13.51
CA ARG A 195 19.56 6.88 -14.42
C ARG A 195 19.54 5.59 -13.64
N SER A 196 18.66 4.67 -14.01
CA SER A 196 18.78 3.28 -13.59
C SER A 196 20.05 2.73 -14.25
N TYR A 197 21.11 2.57 -13.46
CA TYR A 197 22.33 1.86 -13.89
C TYR A 197 22.13 0.34 -13.89
N ASP A 198 21.01 -0.12 -13.33
CA ASP A 198 20.72 -1.52 -13.15
C ASP A 198 19.86 -2.02 -14.32
N LYS A 199 20.55 -2.40 -15.42
CA LYS A 199 19.89 -2.96 -16.61
C LYS A 199 19.09 -4.23 -16.31
N ARG A 200 19.38 -4.91 -15.19
CA ARG A 200 18.68 -6.11 -14.72
C ARG A 200 18.58 -6.05 -13.19
N SER A 201 17.42 -5.61 -12.69
CA SER A 201 17.17 -5.57 -11.26
C SER A 201 17.17 -6.98 -10.67
N ILE A 202 17.99 -7.19 -9.64
CA ILE A 202 18.09 -8.43 -8.86
C ILE A 202 16.78 -8.73 -8.09
N TRP A 203 15.89 -7.73 -8.00
CA TRP A 203 14.62 -7.80 -7.26
C TRP A 203 13.42 -8.25 -8.11
N VAL A 204 13.60 -8.47 -9.42
CA VAL A 204 12.53 -8.99 -10.30
C VAL A 204 12.67 -10.50 -10.38
N TYR A 205 11.97 -11.19 -9.47
CA TYR A 205 12.05 -12.66 -9.33
C TYR A 205 11.32 -13.41 -10.45
N GLU A 206 10.28 -12.83 -11.05
CA GLU A 206 9.54 -13.43 -12.17
C GLU A 206 9.47 -12.46 -13.34
N VAL A 207 10.39 -12.63 -14.30
CA VAL A 207 10.31 -11.96 -15.59
C VAL A 207 9.30 -12.73 -16.44
N ASN A 208 8.13 -12.15 -16.72
CA ASN A 208 7.23 -12.70 -17.73
C ASN A 208 7.84 -12.47 -19.12
N ILE A 209 8.67 -13.43 -19.54
CA ILE A 209 9.42 -13.43 -20.81
C ILE A 209 8.50 -13.16 -22.00
N LYS A 210 7.26 -13.67 -21.99
CA LYS A 210 6.30 -13.46 -23.07
C LYS A 210 5.93 -11.99 -23.22
N SER A 211 5.67 -11.30 -22.11
CA SER A 211 5.34 -9.86 -22.11
C SER A 211 6.53 -9.00 -22.55
N GLU A 212 7.76 -9.41 -22.20
CA GLU A 212 8.97 -8.66 -22.56
C GLU A 212 9.30 -8.82 -24.05
N ILE A 213 9.11 -10.02 -24.61
CA ILE A 213 9.20 -10.27 -26.06
C ILE A 213 8.19 -9.41 -26.83
N GLU A 214 6.97 -9.25 -26.30
CA GLU A 214 5.92 -8.45 -26.94
C GLU A 214 6.27 -6.96 -26.97
N LYS A 215 6.85 -6.42 -25.88
CA LYS A 215 7.39 -5.05 -25.86
C LYS A 215 8.52 -4.85 -26.85
N ILE A 216 9.46 -5.79 -26.93
CA ILE A 216 10.56 -5.74 -27.90
C ILE A 216 10.01 -5.74 -29.34
N LYS A 217 8.98 -6.53 -29.62
CA LYS A 217 8.31 -6.54 -30.92
C LYS A 217 7.66 -5.20 -31.24
N PHE A 218 7.00 -4.57 -30.27
CA PHE A 218 6.42 -3.23 -30.44
C PHE A 218 7.50 -2.17 -30.74
N MET A 219 8.60 -2.18 -29.97
CA MET A 219 9.74 -1.29 -30.19
C MET A 219 10.38 -1.50 -31.56
N LYS A 220 10.52 -2.75 -32.01
CA LYS A 220 11.02 -3.05 -33.37
C LYS A 220 10.11 -2.46 -34.44
N ASN A 221 8.80 -2.59 -34.30
CA ASN A 221 7.86 -2.05 -35.28
C ASN A 221 7.89 -0.52 -35.34
N ASP A 222 7.97 0.15 -34.18
CA ASP A 222 8.09 1.61 -34.10
C ASP A 222 9.41 2.11 -34.70
N LEU A 223 10.52 1.41 -34.42
CA LEU A 223 11.81 1.71 -35.04
C LEU A 223 11.75 1.56 -36.56
N ASN A 224 11.15 0.48 -37.06
CA ASN A 224 11.00 0.25 -38.50
C ASN A 224 10.17 1.35 -39.18
N TYR A 225 9.06 1.79 -38.56
CA TYR A 225 8.24 2.89 -39.07
C TYR A 225 9.05 4.19 -39.16
N ASN A 226 9.83 4.51 -38.11
CA ASN A 226 10.68 5.69 -38.11
C ASN A 226 11.79 5.63 -39.17
N ILE A 227 12.39 4.46 -39.40
CA ILE A 227 13.38 4.25 -40.47
C ILE A 227 12.73 4.49 -41.84
N GLU A 228 11.55 3.93 -42.09
CA GLU A 228 10.84 4.08 -43.37
C GLU A 228 10.42 5.53 -43.63
N TYR A 229 9.97 6.25 -42.59
CA TYR A 229 9.72 7.69 -42.66
C TYR A 229 10.97 8.51 -43.00
N LEU A 230 12.13 8.15 -42.44
CA LEU A 230 13.39 8.83 -42.73
C LEU A 230 13.89 8.53 -44.16
N ILE A 231 13.75 7.28 -44.62
CA ILE A 231 14.11 6.89 -45.99
C ILE A 231 13.26 7.65 -47.02
N THR A 232 11.95 7.67 -46.84
CA THR A 232 11.02 8.40 -47.74
C THR A 232 11.36 9.89 -47.80
N LYS A 233 11.62 10.53 -46.64
CA LYS A 233 12.02 11.94 -46.59
C LYS A 233 13.36 12.23 -47.29
N LEU A 234 14.32 11.29 -47.22
CA LEU A 234 15.60 11.39 -47.93
C LEU A 234 15.41 11.19 -49.44
N GLU A 235 14.53 10.28 -49.85
CA GLU A 235 14.18 10.05 -51.27
C GLU A 235 13.47 11.27 -51.88
N ASP A 236 12.57 11.92 -51.15
CA ASP A 236 11.93 13.17 -51.58
C ASP A 236 12.96 14.30 -51.75
N SER A 237 13.88 14.44 -50.80
CA SER A 237 14.95 15.45 -50.84
C SER A 237 15.92 15.22 -52.02
N LYS A 238 16.12 13.96 -52.43
CA LYS A 238 16.93 13.58 -53.60
C LYS A 238 16.30 14.05 -54.91
N ASN A 239 14.96 14.03 -54.99
CA ASN A 239 14.24 14.49 -56.18
C ASN A 239 14.27 16.01 -56.34
N GLU A 240 14.49 16.78 -55.26
CA GLU A 240 14.59 18.25 -55.29
C GLU A 240 16.02 18.79 -55.52
N MET A 241 17.08 18.06 -55.15
CA MET A 241 18.48 18.51 -55.26
C MET A 241 19.36 17.59 -56.12
N ILE A 242 19.52 17.93 -57.41
CA ILE A 242 20.22 17.11 -58.43
C ILE A 242 21.73 16.85 -58.12
N ASN A 243 22.38 17.63 -57.25
CA ASN A 243 23.85 17.59 -57.09
C ASN A 243 24.41 16.83 -55.86
N ASN A 244 23.59 16.27 -54.97
CA ASN A 244 24.06 15.59 -53.73
C ASN A 244 23.62 14.10 -53.61
N ASN A 245 23.28 13.47 -54.73
CA ASN A 245 22.64 12.15 -54.76
C ASN A 245 23.49 11.02 -54.14
N ASP A 246 24.81 11.06 -54.26
CA ASP A 246 25.70 10.00 -53.74
C ASP A 246 25.77 9.98 -52.22
N GLU A 247 25.76 11.15 -51.57
CA GLU A 247 25.77 11.24 -50.11
C GLU A 247 24.42 10.79 -49.50
N ILE A 248 23.32 11.12 -50.17
CA ILE A 248 21.97 10.69 -49.76
C ILE A 248 21.83 9.17 -49.89
N ASN A 249 22.32 8.58 -50.99
CA ASN A 249 22.30 7.13 -51.18
C ASN A 249 23.07 6.40 -50.07
N LYS A 250 24.24 6.91 -49.68
CA LYS A 250 25.02 6.33 -48.58
C LYS A 250 24.27 6.35 -47.24
N LYS A 251 23.57 7.44 -46.92
CA LYS A 251 22.76 7.55 -45.70
C LYS A 251 21.55 6.61 -45.72
N ILE A 252 20.94 6.39 -46.89
CA ILE A 252 19.85 5.41 -47.05
C ILE A 252 20.38 3.98 -46.85
N GLU A 253 21.56 3.64 -47.36
CA GLU A 253 22.18 2.33 -47.11
C GLU A 253 22.49 2.11 -45.63
N GLU A 254 23.03 3.13 -44.94
CA GLU A 254 23.27 3.07 -43.49
C GLU A 254 21.97 2.84 -42.70
N LEU A 255 20.86 3.49 -43.10
CA LEU A 255 19.54 3.28 -42.46
C LEU A 255 18.95 1.89 -42.73
N LYS A 256 19.16 1.34 -43.94
CA LYS A 256 18.72 -0.02 -44.30
C LYS A 256 19.45 -1.11 -43.50
N CYS A 257 20.66 -0.85 -43.01
CA CYS A 257 21.38 -1.79 -42.13
C CYS A 257 20.71 -2.00 -40.76
N PHE A 258 19.77 -1.13 -40.36
CA PHE A 258 19.06 -1.23 -39.07
C PHE A 258 17.71 -1.97 -39.15
N GLN A 259 17.24 -2.35 -40.36
CA GLN A 259 16.04 -3.16 -40.57
C GLN A 259 16.34 -4.66 -40.52
#